data_AF-A0A9E4YTD3-F1
#
_entry.id   AF-A0A9E4YTD3-F1
#
_cell.length_a   1.000
_cell.length_b   1.000
_cell.length_c   1.000
_cell.angle_alpha   90.00
_cell.angle_beta   90.00
_cell.angle_gamma   90.00
#
_symmetry.space_group_name_H-M   'P 1'
#
loop_
_entity.id
_entity.type
_entity.pdbx_description
1 polymer ?
#
loop_
_entity_poly.entity_id
_entity_poly.type
_entity_poly.pdbx_seq_one_letter_code
_entity_poly.pdbx_strand_id
1 'polypeptide(L)'
;LLVGAGFKPAPTPQEDRHYALSLLDESLAISTELGMHPLMERVTERLERLQSQPDAAPAYPDGLTEREVEVLRLVAGGKTNLEIAEELVIAEGTARRHVANIYEKIGAGNRAEATRYALREGLLPVDDRPTSPA
;
A
#
# COMPACT_ATOMS: atom_id res chain seq x y z
N LEU A 1 1.94 36.06 22.41
CA LEU A 1 1.83 35.62 20.99
C LEU A 1 1.45 34.15 21.00
N LEU A 2 0.19 33.87 20.66
CA LEU A 2 -0.41 32.53 20.67
C LEU A 2 0.02 31.78 19.41
N VAL A 3 0.73 30.66 19.56
CA VAL A 3 0.94 29.69 18.47
C VAL A 3 -0.34 28.87 18.36
N GLY A 4 -1.15 29.17 17.35
CA GLY A 4 -2.34 28.40 17.01
C GLY A 4 -1.94 27.08 16.36
N ALA A 5 -1.79 26.02 17.16
CA ALA A 5 -1.81 24.65 16.66
C ALA A 5 -3.26 24.32 16.28
N GLY A 6 -3.59 24.50 15.00
CA GLY A 6 -4.90 24.15 14.46
C GLY A 6 -5.14 22.66 14.60
N PHE A 7 -6.02 22.26 15.52
CA PHE A 7 -6.55 20.91 15.55
C PHE A 7 -7.42 20.73 14.30
N LYS A 8 -6.86 20.06 13.28
CA LYS A 8 -7.58 19.72 12.06
C LYS A 8 -8.75 18.77 12.43
N PRO A 9 -9.98 19.01 11.96
CA PRO A 9 -11.13 18.19 12.34
C PRO A 9 -10.90 16.72 12.00
N ALA A 10 -11.50 15.83 12.80
CA ALA A 10 -11.39 14.39 12.60
C ALA A 10 -11.85 14.02 11.17
N PRO A 11 -11.10 13.16 10.45
CA PRO A 11 -11.44 12.79 9.08
C PRO A 11 -12.70 11.94 9.01
N THR A 12 -13.25 11.80 7.81
CA THR A 12 -14.27 10.79 7.53
C THR A 12 -13.68 9.37 7.51
N PRO A 13 -14.47 8.29 7.67
CA PRO A 13 -13.97 6.91 7.76
C PRO A 13 -13.06 6.43 6.61
N GLN A 14 -13.15 7.07 5.44
CA GLN A 14 -12.32 6.77 4.27
C GLN A 14 -11.08 7.69 4.19
N GLU A 15 -11.14 8.85 4.82
CA GLU A 15 -9.99 9.75 5.05
C GLU A 15 -9.16 9.33 6.28
N ASP A 16 -9.72 8.51 7.18
CA ASP A 16 -9.11 8.11 8.45
C ASP A 16 -7.73 7.47 8.29
N ARG A 17 -7.54 6.60 7.28
CA ARG A 17 -6.26 5.92 7.06
C ARG A 17 -5.22 6.84 6.45
N HIS A 18 -5.56 7.54 5.37
CA HIS A 18 -4.62 8.46 4.71
C HIS A 18 -4.20 9.55 5.68
N TYR A 19 -5.14 10.05 6.48
CA TYR A 19 -4.86 10.98 7.56
C TYR A 19 -3.98 10.37 8.65
N ALA A 20 -4.29 9.16 9.13
CA ALA A 20 -3.46 8.48 10.12
C ALA A 20 -2.03 8.22 9.62
N LEU A 21 -1.85 7.87 8.34
CA LEU A 21 -0.53 7.72 7.73
C LEU A 21 0.21 9.06 7.66
N SER A 22 -0.47 10.14 7.25
CA SER A 22 0.14 11.49 7.22
C SER A 22 0.59 11.96 8.61
N LEU A 23 -0.18 11.66 9.66
CA LEU A 23 0.17 11.97 11.05
C LEU A 23 1.37 11.15 11.54
N LEU A 24 1.49 9.89 11.12
CA LEU A 24 2.61 9.04 11.50
C LEU A 24 3.89 9.44 10.77
N ASP A 25 3.83 9.83 9.50
CA ASP A 25 4.96 10.40 8.77
C ASP A 25 5.44 11.71 9.42
N GLU A 26 4.52 12.61 9.75
CA GLU A 26 4.83 13.86 10.47
C GLU A 26 5.45 13.56 11.84
N SER A 27 4.89 12.60 12.58
CA SER A 27 5.44 12.17 13.87
C SER A 27 6.84 11.56 13.74
N LEU A 28 7.13 10.83 12.65
CA LEU A 28 8.44 10.25 12.40
C LEU A 28 9.48 11.33 12.11
N ALA A 29 9.12 12.34 11.30
CA ALA A 29 9.99 13.48 11.00
C ALA A 29 10.38 14.23 12.28
N ILE A 30 9.40 14.61 13.11
CA ILE A 30 9.65 15.34 14.37
C ILE A 30 10.49 14.51 15.35
N SER A 31 10.17 13.21 15.50
CA SER A 31 10.93 12.35 16.41
C SER A 31 12.38 12.11 15.97
N THR A 32 12.64 12.14 14.66
CA THR A 32 13.99 12.07 14.09
C THR A 32 14.80 13.32 14.41
N GLU A 33 14.21 14.51 14.21
CA GLU A 33 14.85 15.79 14.54
C GLU A 33 15.21 15.89 16.03
N LEU A 34 14.38 15.34 16.90
CA LEU A 34 14.58 15.33 18.35
C LEU A 34 15.46 14.18 18.86
N GLY A 35 15.90 13.26 18.00
CA GLY A 35 16.70 12.09 18.39
C GLY A 35 15.96 11.10 19.31
N MET A 36 14.63 11.05 19.27
CA MET A 36 13.81 10.23 20.15
C MET A 36 13.68 8.79 19.66
N HIS A 37 14.78 8.04 19.68
CA HIS A 37 14.86 6.66 19.15
C HIS A 37 13.71 5.72 19.59
N PRO A 38 13.29 5.66 20.87
CA PRO A 38 12.19 4.78 21.26
C PRO A 38 10.84 5.15 20.65
N LEU A 39 10.64 6.44 20.35
CA LEU A 39 9.42 6.91 19.68
C LEU A 39 9.49 6.61 18.18
N MET A 40 10.65 6.78 17.56
CA MET A 40 10.87 6.43 16.15
C MET A 40 10.55 4.97 15.87
N GLU A 41 11.01 4.03 16.71
CA GLU A 41 10.68 2.60 16.58
C GLU A 41 9.17 2.36 16.67
N ARG A 42 8.50 2.94 17.67
CA ARG A 42 7.06 2.78 17.87
C ARG A 42 6.23 3.34 16.71
N VAL A 43 6.62 4.49 16.18
CA VAL A 43 5.96 5.11 15.02
C VAL A 43 6.16 4.24 13.80
N THR A 44 7.38 3.78 13.55
CA THR A 44 7.72 2.88 12.43
C THR A 44 6.90 1.58 12.51
N GLU A 45 6.88 0.90 13.66
CA GLU A 45 6.05 -0.30 13.87
C GLU A 45 4.56 -0.05 13.65
N ARG A 46 4.06 1.13 14.05
CA ARG A 46 2.64 1.46 13.90
C ARG A 46 2.29 1.72 12.44
N LEU A 47 3.17 2.42 11.73
CA LEU A 47 3.06 2.74 10.31
C LEU A 47 3.08 1.46 9.48
N GLU A 48 4.01 0.54 9.79
CA GLU A 48 4.06 -0.79 9.19
C GLU A 48 2.79 -1.59 9.43
N ARG A 49 2.25 -1.58 10.67
CA ARG A 49 1.01 -2.29 11.00
C ARG A 49 -0.18 -1.75 10.21
N LEU A 50 -0.31 -0.43 10.08
CA LEU A 50 -1.40 0.17 9.29
C LEU A 50 -1.24 -0.13 7.80
N GLN A 51 -0.03 0.01 7.25
CA GLN A 51 0.24 -0.35 5.85
C GLN A 51 -0.05 -1.83 5.56
N SER A 52 0.15 -2.69 6.56
CA SER A 52 -0.11 -4.14 6.45
C SER A 52 -1.54 -4.54 6.74
N GLN A 53 -2.33 -3.66 7.38
CA GLN A 53 -3.74 -3.94 7.62
C GLN A 53 -4.53 -3.70 6.33
N PRO A 54 -5.36 -4.66 5.93
CA PRO A 54 -6.27 -4.46 4.81
C PRO A 54 -7.32 -3.37 5.14
N ASP A 55 -7.53 -2.41 4.23
CA ASP A 55 -8.74 -1.54 4.27
C ASP A 55 -9.99 -2.42 4.16
N ALA A 56 -11.13 -1.92 4.68
CA ALA A 56 -12.41 -2.58 4.89
C ALA A 56 -12.80 -3.78 3.99
N ALA A 57 -13.52 -4.74 4.60
CA ALA A 57 -14.19 -5.95 4.07
C ALA A 57 -13.78 -6.44 2.65
N PRO A 58 -13.26 -7.68 2.50
CA PRO A 58 -12.72 -8.15 1.24
C PRO A 58 -13.78 -8.19 0.13
N ALA A 59 -13.53 -7.43 -0.95
CA ALA A 59 -14.33 -7.43 -2.16
C ALA A 59 -13.78 -8.37 -3.24
N TYR A 60 -12.58 -8.95 -3.03
CA TYR A 60 -11.87 -9.77 -4.01
C TYR A 60 -11.59 -11.19 -3.49
N PRO A 61 -11.35 -12.17 -4.40
CA PRO A 61 -11.08 -13.55 -4.03
C PRO A 61 -9.90 -13.69 -3.05
N ASP A 62 -9.95 -14.73 -2.22
CA ASP A 62 -8.92 -15.06 -1.22
C ASP A 62 -8.60 -13.95 -0.20
N GLY A 63 -9.58 -13.06 0.03
CA GLY A 63 -9.43 -11.99 1.02
C GLY A 63 -8.44 -10.91 0.58
N LEU A 64 -8.21 -10.77 -0.72
CA LEU A 64 -7.43 -9.67 -1.27
C LEU A 64 -8.18 -8.34 -1.07
N THR A 65 -7.40 -7.33 -0.74
CA THR A 65 -7.85 -5.93 -0.74
C THR A 65 -7.71 -5.30 -2.10
N GLU A 66 -8.36 -4.15 -2.28
CA GLU A 66 -8.18 -3.31 -3.45
C GLU A 66 -6.71 -2.98 -3.73
N ARG A 67 -5.95 -2.57 -2.71
CA ARG A 67 -4.53 -2.25 -2.84
C ARG A 67 -3.68 -3.47 -3.21
N GLU A 68 -4.01 -4.64 -2.67
CA GLU A 68 -3.32 -5.89 -3.05
C GLU A 68 -3.65 -6.32 -4.48
N VAL A 69 -4.87 -6.10 -4.95
CA VAL A 69 -5.25 -6.36 -6.34
C VAL A 69 -4.53 -5.40 -7.30
N GLU A 70 -4.38 -4.13 -6.93
CA GLU A 70 -3.59 -3.17 -7.69
C GLU A 70 -2.12 -3.61 -7.82
N VAL A 71 -1.48 -4.00 -6.71
CA VAL A 71 -0.12 -4.54 -6.74
C VAL A 71 -0.05 -5.83 -7.57
N LEU A 72 -1.03 -6.75 -7.43
CA LEU A 72 -1.10 -8.00 -8.19
C LEU A 72 -1.24 -7.74 -9.70
N ARG A 73 -1.99 -6.72 -10.11
CA ARG A 73 -2.12 -6.28 -11.51
C ARG A 73 -0.78 -5.82 -12.08
N LEU A 74 -0.03 -5.02 -11.33
CA LEU A 74 1.29 -4.56 -11.75
C LEU A 74 2.28 -5.72 -11.85
N VAL A 75 2.24 -6.65 -10.88
CA VAL A 75 3.00 -7.91 -10.94
C VAL A 75 2.64 -8.71 -12.20
N ALA A 76 1.35 -8.86 -12.50
CA ALA A 76 0.88 -9.56 -13.69
C ALA A 76 1.27 -8.84 -14.99
N GLY A 77 1.36 -7.51 -14.96
CA GLY A 77 1.90 -6.66 -16.02
C GLY A 77 3.44 -6.69 -16.16
N GLY A 78 4.14 -7.48 -15.34
CA GLY A 78 5.59 -7.68 -15.43
C GLY A 78 6.43 -6.63 -14.70
N LYS A 79 5.81 -5.71 -13.96
CA LYS A 79 6.53 -4.68 -13.19
C LYS A 79 7.35 -5.31 -12.08
N THR A 80 8.56 -4.81 -11.86
CA THR A 80 9.45 -5.11 -10.73
C THR A 80 8.94 -4.43 -9.46
N ASN A 81 9.48 -4.84 -8.30
CA ASN A 81 9.06 -4.24 -7.02
C ASN A 81 9.48 -2.76 -6.92
N LEU A 82 10.54 -2.36 -7.61
CA LEU A 82 10.96 -0.96 -7.74
C LEU A 82 9.96 -0.16 -8.58
N GLU A 83 9.61 -0.64 -9.77
CA GLU A 83 8.63 0.04 -10.63
C GLU A 83 7.24 0.10 -9.97
N ILE A 84 6.84 -0.95 -9.25
CA ILE A 84 5.61 -0.95 -8.45
C ILE A 84 5.69 0.16 -7.39
N ALA A 85 6.82 0.29 -6.71
CA ALA A 85 6.99 1.30 -5.68
C ALA A 85 6.93 2.73 -6.25
N GLU A 86 7.54 2.94 -7.42
CA GLU A 86 7.50 4.22 -8.14
C GLU A 86 6.09 4.56 -8.61
N GLU A 87 5.39 3.62 -9.24
CA GLU A 87 4.05 3.82 -9.79
C GLU A 87 3.02 4.07 -8.69
N LEU A 88 3.21 3.43 -7.53
CA LEU A 88 2.32 3.51 -6.39
C LEU A 88 2.72 4.55 -5.34
N VAL A 89 3.83 5.26 -5.56
CA VAL A 89 4.43 6.28 -4.68
C VAL A 89 4.61 5.77 -3.25
N ILE A 90 5.29 4.63 -3.11
CA ILE A 90 5.64 3.98 -1.83
C ILE A 90 7.11 3.58 -1.79
N ALA A 91 7.61 3.16 -0.64
CA ALA A 91 8.96 2.60 -0.53
C ALA A 91 9.03 1.19 -1.18
N GLU A 92 10.17 0.86 -1.79
CA GLU A 92 10.39 -0.47 -2.39
C GLU A 92 10.22 -1.62 -1.38
N GLY A 93 10.64 -1.41 -0.13
CA GLY A 93 10.42 -2.37 0.97
C GLY A 93 8.94 -2.66 1.20
N THR A 94 8.08 -1.63 1.12
CA THR A 94 6.64 -1.75 1.24
C THR A 94 6.04 -2.54 0.06
N ALA A 95 6.51 -2.29 -1.17
CA ALA A 95 6.12 -3.07 -2.34
C ALA A 95 6.49 -4.56 -2.19
N ARG A 96 7.71 -4.88 -1.73
CA ARG A 96 8.12 -6.28 -1.45
C ARG A 96 7.19 -6.96 -0.45
N ARG A 97 6.83 -6.26 0.62
CA ARG A 97 5.93 -6.77 1.67
C ARG A 97 4.53 -7.04 1.12
N HIS A 98 3.97 -6.13 0.31
CA HIS A 98 2.70 -6.37 -0.36
C HIS A 98 2.75 -7.62 -1.24
N VAL A 99 3.80 -7.79 -2.05
CA VAL A 99 3.97 -8.97 -2.92
C VAL A 99 4.03 -10.26 -2.10
N ALA A 100 4.76 -10.26 -0.97
CA ALA A 100 4.84 -11.41 -0.08
C ALA A 100 3.47 -11.78 0.53
N ASN A 101 2.74 -10.80 1.06
CA ASN A 101 1.40 -11.01 1.63
C ASN A 101 0.41 -11.53 0.57
N ILE A 102 0.48 -11.01 -0.66
CA ILE A 102 -0.33 -11.48 -1.78
C ILE A 102 -0.05 -12.95 -2.05
N TYR A 103 1.22 -13.33 -2.13
CA TYR A 103 1.63 -14.71 -2.37
C TYR A 103 1.11 -15.66 -1.30
N GLU A 104 1.19 -15.26 -0.03
CA GLU A 104 0.61 -16.03 1.09
C GLU A 104 -0.90 -16.19 0.95
N LYS A 105 -1.63 -15.11 0.62
CA LYS A 105 -3.09 -15.15 0.47
C LYS A 105 -3.56 -16.05 -0.66
N ILE A 106 -2.90 -15.99 -1.82
CA ILE A 106 -3.33 -16.71 -3.03
C ILE A 106 -2.63 -18.07 -3.19
N GLY A 107 -1.76 -18.44 -2.25
CA GLY A 107 -0.96 -19.67 -2.30
C GLY A 107 0.04 -19.72 -3.45
N ALA A 108 0.57 -18.58 -3.90
CA ALA A 108 1.59 -18.53 -4.94
C ALA A 108 3.00 -18.62 -4.35
N GLY A 109 3.86 -19.47 -4.91
CA GLY A 109 5.27 -19.57 -4.54
C GLY A 109 6.17 -18.61 -5.30
N ASN A 110 5.69 -18.01 -6.40
CA ASN A 110 6.49 -17.13 -7.24
C ASN A 110 5.64 -16.17 -8.09
N ARG A 111 6.34 -15.26 -8.78
CA ARG A 111 5.74 -14.24 -9.65
C ARG A 111 4.90 -14.84 -10.77
N ALA A 112 5.37 -15.92 -11.39
CA ALA A 112 4.66 -16.56 -12.50
C ALA A 112 3.35 -17.23 -12.04
N GLU A 113 3.33 -17.78 -10.83
CA GLU A 113 2.12 -18.32 -10.21
C GLU A 113 1.13 -17.22 -9.85
N ALA A 114 1.59 -16.09 -9.30
CA ALA A 114 0.76 -14.92 -9.03
C ALA A 114 0.16 -14.31 -10.32
N THR A 115 0.95 -14.20 -11.40
CA THR A 115 0.45 -13.79 -12.71
C THR A 115 -0.64 -14.73 -13.23
N ARG A 116 -0.43 -16.06 -13.09
CA ARG A 116 -1.43 -17.06 -13.48
C ARG A 116 -2.72 -16.97 -12.67
N TYR A 117 -2.59 -16.71 -11.36
CA TYR A 117 -3.73 -16.46 -10.49
C TYR A 117 -4.53 -15.24 -10.98
N ALA A 118 -3.86 -14.11 -11.23
CA ALA A 118 -4.53 -12.89 -11.71
C ALA A 118 -5.28 -13.11 -13.04
N LEU A 119 -4.70 -13.88 -13.96
CA LEU A 119 -5.35 -14.33 -15.19
C LEU A 119 -6.62 -15.15 -14.93
N ARG A 120 -6.51 -16.16 -14.06
CA ARG A 120 -7.61 -17.08 -13.77
C ARG A 120 -8.80 -16.38 -13.11
N GLU A 121 -8.53 -15.47 -12.18
CA GLU A 121 -9.56 -14.72 -11.45
C GLU A 121 -10.07 -13.48 -12.23
N GLY A 122 -9.61 -13.25 -13.46
CA GLY A 122 -10.02 -12.10 -14.27
C GLY A 122 -9.58 -10.75 -13.70
N LEU A 123 -8.48 -10.74 -12.94
CA LEU A 123 -7.97 -9.57 -12.24
C LEU A 123 -6.92 -8.79 -13.04
N LEU A 124 -6.62 -9.17 -14.28
CA LEU A 124 -5.67 -8.44 -15.12
C LEU A 124 -6.07 -6.97 -15.29
N PRO A 125 -5.09 -6.06 -15.47
CA PRO A 125 -5.40 -4.67 -15.79
C PRO A 125 -6.28 -4.63 -17.04
N VAL A 126 -7.40 -3.88 -16.95
CA VAL A 126 -8.16 -3.50 -18.14
C VAL A 126 -7.21 -2.63 -18.95
N ASP A 127 -6.89 -3.11 -20.13
CA ASP A 127 -5.87 -2.56 -20.99
C ASP A 127 -6.26 -1.14 -21.44
N ASP A 128 -5.67 -0.11 -20.85
CA ASP A 128 -5.86 1.29 -21.24
C ASP A 128 -4.94 1.64 -22.44
N ARG A 129 -4.71 0.69 -23.34
CA ARG A 129 -4.09 0.97 -24.64
C ARG A 129 -5.04 1.92 -25.37
N PRO A 130 -4.63 3.14 -25.76
CA PRO A 130 -5.42 3.92 -26.69
C PRO A 130 -5.59 3.05 -27.94
N THR A 131 -6.82 2.62 -28.21
CA THR A 131 -7.17 2.03 -29.50
C THR A 131 -6.81 3.07 -30.55
N SER A 132 -5.66 2.88 -31.21
CA SER A 132 -5.28 3.70 -32.34
C SER A 132 -6.42 3.58 -33.36
N PRO A 133 -7.14 4.67 -33.69
CA PRO A 133 -8.13 4.60 -34.74
C PRO A 133 -7.44 4.30 -36.07
N ALA A 134 -8.09 3.43 -36.85
CA ALA A 134 -7.72 3.07 -38.21
C ALA A 134 -7.72 4.26 -39.18
#